data_AF-A0A7C3TIW1-F1
#
_entry.id   AF-A0A7C3TIW1-F1
#
_cell.length_a   1.000
_cell.length_b   1.000
_cell.length_c   1.000
_cell.angle_alpha   90.00
_cell.angle_beta   90.00
_cell.angle_gamma   90.00
#
_symmetry.space_group_name_H-M   'P 1'
#
loop_
_entity.id
_entity.type
_entity.pdbx_description
1 polymer ?
#
loop_
_entity_poly.entity_id
_entity_poly.type
_entity_poly.pdbx_seq_one_letter_code
_entity_poly.pdbx_strand_id
1 'polypeptide(L)'
;MEANFVLTHCTTLEMWRVVSMIGRVEKHIEDAISRDGAIHLSLIDPENVTPDRAGEIAYKLQKLGSSAIMVGGSTVVSPHELDEVVKGIKRRVTIPVIL
;
A
#
# COMPACT_ATOMS: atom_id res chain seq x y z
N MET A 1 -9.85 13.28 56.70
CA MET A 1 -8.94 14.13 55.90
C MET A 1 -8.63 13.36 54.65
N GLU A 2 -9.43 13.60 53.62
CA GLU A 2 -9.29 12.96 52.31
C GLU A 2 -8.23 13.73 51.52
N ALA A 3 -7.30 13.00 50.91
CA ALA A 3 -6.24 13.57 50.09
C ALA A 3 -6.82 13.97 48.74
N ASN A 4 -6.89 15.27 48.53
CA ASN A 4 -7.40 15.90 47.32
C ASN A 4 -6.32 15.92 46.22
N PHE A 5 -6.77 15.50 45.04
CA PHE A 5 -6.20 15.60 43.71
C PHE A 5 -5.50 16.93 43.40
N VAL A 6 -4.23 16.91 42.96
CA VAL A 6 -3.64 17.97 42.13
C VAL A 6 -2.77 17.33 41.03
N LEU A 7 -3.34 17.30 39.82
CA LEU A 7 -2.66 17.05 38.55
C LEU A 7 -1.47 18.00 38.38
N THR A 8 -0.28 17.46 38.10
CA THR A 8 0.82 18.28 37.55
C THR A 8 1.52 17.54 36.42
N HIS A 9 1.11 17.89 35.20
CA HIS A 9 1.90 17.91 33.96
C HIS A 9 2.67 16.64 33.58
N CYS A 10 1.94 15.67 33.01
CA CYS A 10 2.52 14.66 32.12
C CYS A 10 2.85 15.35 30.78
N THR A 11 4.14 15.48 30.47
CA THR A 11 4.65 16.03 29.22
C THR A 11 4.17 15.18 28.04
N THR A 12 3.39 15.80 27.15
CA THR A 12 2.89 15.23 25.88
C THR A 12 4.00 14.88 24.88
N LEU A 13 5.27 15.07 25.24
CA LEU A 13 6.45 14.88 24.39
C LEU A 13 7.03 13.46 24.42
N GLU A 14 6.66 12.61 25.37
CA GLU A 14 7.09 11.20 25.38
C GLU A 14 6.04 10.22 24.82
N MET A 15 4.82 10.67 24.55
CA MET A 15 3.68 9.81 24.23
C MET A 15 3.51 9.49 22.73
N TRP A 16 4.20 10.20 21.84
CA TRP A 16 4.19 9.95 20.38
C TRP A 16 5.45 9.24 19.88
N ARG A 17 6.30 8.79 20.80
CA ARG A 17 7.52 8.04 20.48
C ARG A 17 7.25 6.55 20.22
N VAL A 18 5.98 6.16 20.12
CA VAL A 18 5.59 5.11 19.18
C VAL A 18 5.58 5.76 17.80
N VAL A 19 6.78 6.05 17.29
CA VAL A 19 6.94 6.42 15.88
C VAL A 19 6.41 5.23 15.11
N SER A 20 5.24 5.37 14.48
CA SER A 20 4.78 4.41 13.49
C SER A 20 5.93 4.25 12.50
N MET A 21 6.60 3.10 12.51
CA MET A 21 7.66 2.84 11.56
C MET A 21 7.00 2.67 10.19
N ILE A 22 6.98 3.77 9.44
CA ILE A 22 6.46 3.78 8.08
C ILE A 22 7.19 2.74 7.22
N GLY A 23 6.42 1.88 6.56
CA GLY A 23 6.96 0.85 5.69
C GLY A 23 7.50 1.44 4.38
N ARG A 24 8.29 0.65 3.62
CA ARG A 24 8.82 1.10 2.32
C ARG A 24 7.71 1.50 1.33
N VAL A 25 6.59 0.78 1.33
CA VAL A 25 5.46 1.03 0.43
C VAL A 25 4.68 2.28 0.85
N GLU A 26 4.39 2.40 2.13
CA GLU A 26 3.70 3.56 2.71
C GLU A 26 4.51 4.84 2.47
N LYS A 27 5.83 4.79 2.71
CA LYS A 27 6.73 5.90 2.40
C LYS A 27 6.72 6.26 0.91
N HIS A 28 6.75 5.28 0.01
CA HIS A 28 6.66 5.54 -1.44
C HIS A 28 5.36 6.25 -1.82
N ILE A 29 4.25 5.88 -1.19
CA ILE A 29 2.94 6.51 -1.40
C ILE A 29 2.94 7.95 -0.87
N GLU A 30 3.41 8.16 0.36
CA GLU A 30 3.51 9.51 0.95
C GLU A 30 4.43 10.43 0.14
N ASP A 31 5.61 9.94 -0.26
CA ASP A 31 6.57 10.69 -1.08
C ASP A 31 5.95 11.06 -2.45
N ALA A 32 5.17 10.15 -3.04
CA ALA A 32 4.48 10.41 -4.31
C ALA A 32 3.34 11.43 -4.17
N ILE A 33 2.51 11.33 -3.12
CA ILE A 33 1.44 12.31 -2.83
C ILE A 33 2.04 13.68 -2.55
N SER A 34 3.11 13.75 -1.76
CA SER A 34 3.78 15.01 -1.43
C SER A 34 4.35 15.70 -2.68
N ARG A 35 4.91 14.93 -3.62
CA ARG A 35 5.48 15.45 -4.86
C ARG A 35 4.41 15.85 -5.89
N ASP A 36 3.41 15.00 -6.09
CA ASP A 36 2.49 15.08 -7.23
C ASP A 36 1.10 15.65 -6.84
N GLY A 37 0.84 15.86 -5.55
CA GLY A 37 -0.43 16.35 -4.98
C GLY A 37 -1.54 15.30 -4.93
N ALA A 38 -1.64 14.47 -5.97
CA ALA A 38 -2.50 13.30 -6.02
C ALA A 38 -1.81 12.17 -6.78
N ILE A 39 -2.15 10.93 -6.43
CA ILE A 39 -1.61 9.74 -7.09
C ILE A 39 -2.72 8.90 -7.70
N HIS A 40 -2.37 8.13 -8.72
CA HIS A 40 -3.26 7.14 -9.32
C HIS A 40 -2.83 5.73 -8.88
N LEU A 41 -3.76 4.99 -8.28
CA LEU A 41 -3.57 3.59 -7.92
C LEU A 41 -4.50 2.74 -8.77
N SER A 42 -3.99 1.67 -9.37
CA SER A 42 -4.78 0.81 -10.25
C SER A 42 -5.04 -0.54 -9.62
N LEU A 43 -6.30 -0.95 -9.58
CA LEU A 43 -6.70 -2.28 -9.11
C LEU A 43 -6.75 -3.27 -10.27
N ILE A 44 -6.05 -4.39 -10.12
CA ILE A 44 -6.16 -5.56 -11.01
C ILE A 44 -6.89 -6.65 -10.24
N ASP A 45 -8.01 -7.09 -10.79
CA ASP A 45 -8.75 -8.23 -10.28
C ASP A 45 -8.11 -9.54 -10.79
N PRO A 46 -7.64 -10.43 -9.91
CA PRO A 46 -7.01 -11.69 -10.29
C PRO A 46 -7.96 -12.72 -10.93
N GLU A 47 -9.28 -12.60 -10.79
CA GLU A 47 -10.23 -13.61 -11.31
C GLU A 47 -10.27 -13.66 -12.85
N ASN A 48 -10.02 -12.53 -13.50
CA ASN A 48 -10.28 -12.36 -14.94
C ASN A 48 -9.02 -12.22 -15.81
N VAL A 49 -7.83 -12.57 -15.28
CA VAL A 49 -6.56 -12.36 -15.97
C VAL A 49 -5.57 -13.52 -15.76
N THR A 50 -4.79 -13.83 -16.79
CA THR A 50 -3.62 -14.70 -16.63
C THR A 50 -2.44 -13.92 -16.04
N PRO A 51 -1.44 -14.58 -15.40
CA PRO A 51 -0.26 -13.90 -14.86
C PRO A 51 0.49 -13.01 -15.86
N ASP A 52 0.68 -13.48 -17.10
CA ASP A 52 1.37 -12.71 -18.13
C ASP A 52 0.53 -11.51 -18.58
N ARG A 53 -0.79 -11.69 -18.70
CA ARG A 53 -1.70 -10.59 -19.04
C ARG A 53 -1.76 -9.54 -17.94
N ALA A 54 -1.81 -9.96 -16.68
CA ALA A 54 -1.73 -9.08 -15.53
C ALA A 54 -0.42 -8.27 -15.54
N GLY A 55 0.70 -8.91 -15.85
CA GLY A 55 2.00 -8.25 -16.03
C GLY A 55 2.01 -7.21 -17.16
N GLU A 56 1.41 -7.51 -18.31
CA GLU A 56 1.28 -6.54 -19.41
C GLU A 56 0.41 -5.34 -19.05
N ILE A 57 -0.73 -5.58 -18.41
CA ILE A 57 -1.64 -4.53 -17.96
C ILE A 57 -0.93 -3.64 -16.94
N ALA A 58 -0.30 -4.23 -15.93
CA ALA A 58 0.44 -3.49 -14.91
C ALA A 58 1.58 -2.66 -15.50
N TYR A 59 2.32 -3.19 -16.48
CA TYR A 59 3.36 -2.44 -17.18
C TYR A 59 2.82 -1.20 -17.88
N LYS A 60 1.68 -1.34 -18.57
CA LYS A 60 1.01 -0.21 -19.24
C LYS A 60 0.52 0.82 -18.22
N LEU A 61 -0.09 0.38 -17.13
CA LEU A 61 -0.57 1.26 -16.05
C LEU A 61 0.59 2.05 -15.42
N GLN A 62 1.73 1.39 -15.14
CA GLN A 62 2.94 2.08 -14.69
C GLN A 62 3.38 3.16 -15.69
N LYS A 63 3.41 2.85 -16.98
CA LYS A 63 3.78 3.83 -18.03
C LYS A 63 2.81 4.99 -18.16
N LEU A 64 1.54 4.78 -17.81
CA LEU A 64 0.49 5.80 -17.80
C LEU A 64 0.47 6.62 -16.50
N GLY A 65 1.34 6.33 -15.54
CA GLY A 65 1.53 7.14 -14.32
C GLY A 65 0.91 6.56 -13.06
N SER A 66 0.50 5.28 -13.04
CA SER A 66 0.10 4.63 -11.79
C SER A 66 1.27 4.57 -10.81
N SER A 67 1.05 5.01 -9.57
CA SER A 67 2.07 5.07 -8.52
C SER A 67 2.26 3.75 -7.79
N ALA A 68 1.22 2.89 -7.77
CA ALA A 68 1.28 1.49 -7.35
C ALA A 68 0.15 0.69 -8.02
N ILE A 69 0.30 -0.64 -8.00
CA ILE A 69 -0.71 -1.60 -8.45
C ILE A 69 -1.31 -2.27 -7.22
N MET A 70 -2.63 -2.32 -7.13
CA MET A 70 -3.37 -3.09 -6.15
C MET A 70 -3.85 -4.38 -6.81
N VAL A 71 -3.88 -5.49 -6.09
CA VAL A 71 -4.37 -6.79 -6.57
C VAL A 71 -5.40 -7.32 -5.59
N GLY A 72 -6.66 -7.40 -6.01
CA GLY A 72 -7.76 -7.80 -5.14
C GLY A 72 -9.12 -7.53 -5.76
N GLY A 73 -10.17 -7.55 -4.94
CA GLY A 73 -11.55 -7.28 -5.38
C GLY A 73 -12.39 -8.54 -5.67
N SER A 74 -11.79 -9.73 -5.63
CA SER A 74 -12.48 -11.00 -5.90
C SER A 74 -12.53 -11.93 -4.69
N THR A 75 -13.67 -12.60 -4.52
CA THR A 75 -13.98 -13.47 -3.36
C THR A 75 -13.61 -14.94 -3.60
N VAL A 76 -13.33 -15.34 -4.86
CA VAL A 76 -13.28 -16.76 -5.28
C VAL A 76 -11.92 -17.21 -5.80
N VAL A 77 -10.90 -16.35 -5.80
CA VAL A 77 -9.54 -16.74 -6.22
C VAL A 77 -8.82 -17.53 -5.14
N SER A 78 -8.19 -18.63 -5.54
CA SER A 78 -7.32 -19.37 -4.64
C SER A 78 -6.06 -18.54 -4.29
N PRO A 79 -5.47 -18.73 -3.10
CA PRO A 79 -4.21 -18.06 -2.75
C PRO A 79 -3.08 -18.33 -3.76
N HIS A 80 -3.09 -19.49 -4.41
CA HIS A 80 -2.12 -19.86 -5.44
C HIS A 80 -2.30 -19.04 -6.72
N GLU A 81 -3.54 -18.89 -7.21
CA GLU A 81 -3.82 -18.06 -8.38
C GLU A 81 -3.47 -16.60 -8.15
N LEU A 82 -3.80 -16.07 -6.96
CA LEU A 82 -3.41 -14.73 -6.55
C LEU A 82 -1.88 -14.55 -6.57
N ASP A 83 -1.13 -15.49 -5.99
CA ASP A 83 0.33 -15.43 -5.93
C ASP A 83 0.97 -15.46 -7.33
N GLU A 84 0.47 -16.31 -8.24
CA GLU A 84 0.94 -16.36 -9.62
C GLU A 84 0.65 -15.05 -10.38
N VAL A 85 -0.52 -14.45 -10.19
CA VAL A 85 -0.85 -13.13 -10.74
C VAL A 85 0.09 -12.05 -10.20
N VAL A 86 0.32 -12.01 -8.88
CA VAL A 86 1.22 -11.05 -8.24
C VAL A 86 2.65 -11.20 -8.76
N LYS A 87 3.14 -12.44 -8.91
CA LYS A 87 4.46 -12.71 -9.52
C LYS A 87 4.51 -12.22 -10.96
N GLY A 88 3.46 -12.47 -11.75
CA GLY A 88 3.34 -11.97 -13.13
C GLY A 88 3.48 -10.46 -13.23
N ILE A 89 2.82 -9.74 -12.32
CA ILE A 89 2.91 -8.29 -12.20
C ILE A 89 4.34 -7.86 -11.82
N LYS A 90 4.87 -8.38 -10.71
CA LYS A 90 6.19 -7.99 -10.16
C LYS A 90 7.35 -8.23 -11.13
N ARG A 91 7.24 -9.20 -12.05
CA ARG A 91 8.26 -9.42 -13.10
C ARG A 91 8.33 -8.30 -14.14
N ARG A 92 7.30 -7.46 -14.27
CA ARG A 92 7.18 -6.44 -15.32
C ARG A 92 7.23 -5.00 -14.80
N VAL A 93 6.95 -4.78 -13.51
CA VAL A 93 6.85 -3.43 -12.93
C VAL A 93 7.86 -3.21 -11.81
N THR A 94 8.18 -1.94 -11.57
CA THR A 94 9.06 -1.48 -10.48
C THR A 94 8.30 -0.74 -9.38
N ILE A 95 7.07 -0.31 -9.66
CA ILE A 95 6.18 0.30 -8.67
C ILE A 95 5.65 -0.75 -7.68
N PRO A 96 5.24 -0.35 -6.46
CA PRO A 96 4.74 -1.29 -5.46
C PRO A 96 3.52 -2.08 -5.94
N VAL A 97 3.41 -3.32 -5.46
CA VAL A 97 2.24 -4.18 -5.62
C VAL A 97 1.65 -4.45 -4.25
N ILE A 98 0.37 -4.11 -4.06
CA ILE A 98 -0.35 -4.10 -2.78
C ILE A 98 -1.50 -5.10 -2.86
N LEU A 99 -1.73 -5.87 -1.81
CA LEU A 99 -2.86 -6.79 -1.66
C LEU A 99 -3.96 -6.13 -0.84
#